data_AF-A0A850S2A7-F1
#
_entry.id   AF-A0A850S2A7-F1
#
_cell.length_a   1.000
_cell.length_b   1.000
_cell.length_c   1.000
_cell.angle_alpha   90.00
_cell.angle_beta   90.00
_cell.angle_gamma   90.00
#
_symmetry.space_group_name_H-M   'P 1'
#
loop_
_entity.id
_entity.type
_entity.pdbx_description
1 polymer ?
#
loop_
_entity_poly.entity_id
_entity_poly.type
_entity_poly.pdbx_seq_one_letter_code
_entity_poly.pdbx_strand_id
1 'polypeptide(L)'
;MNRFIQKGVISLMVMVMISLNLQIPLAHAAMVSTDQMLEQQQSSQQREKVVAFLNRAEVQQELQQQGIAAEDAVTRVAHLSDQEVELLAGKIDQLPAGGIVGALIGAALFIFVVLLVTDILGFTDVYPFVHSHGH
;
A
#
# COMPACT_ATOMS: atom_id res chain seq x y z
N MET A 1 36.53 -69.41 2.72
CA MET A 1 35.93 -68.62 1.63
C MET A 1 34.86 -67.61 2.11
N ASN A 2 34.31 -67.69 3.33
CA ASN A 2 33.13 -66.88 3.70
C ASN A 2 33.46 -65.45 4.19
N ARG A 3 34.63 -65.22 4.78
CA ARG A 3 34.99 -63.89 5.33
C ARG A 3 35.32 -62.85 4.26
N PHE A 4 35.76 -63.26 3.07
CA PHE A 4 36.08 -62.35 1.96
C PHE A 4 34.80 -61.86 1.26
N ILE A 5 33.84 -62.78 1.05
CA ILE A 5 32.51 -62.46 0.51
C ILE A 5 31.71 -61.60 1.50
N GLN A 6 31.78 -61.91 2.80
CA GLN A 6 31.11 -61.14 3.86
C GLN A 6 31.61 -59.68 3.93
N LYS A 7 32.92 -59.44 3.78
CA LYS A 7 33.49 -58.07 3.72
C LYS A 7 33.02 -57.30 2.48
N GLY A 8 32.89 -57.97 1.34
CA GLY A 8 32.35 -57.38 0.11
C GLY A 8 30.88 -56.96 0.25
N VAL A 9 30.05 -57.84 0.84
CA VAL A 9 28.62 -57.57 1.07
C VAL A 9 28.42 -56.44 2.09
N ILE A 10 29.21 -56.39 3.15
CA ILE A 10 29.15 -55.30 4.14
C ILE A 10 29.55 -53.96 3.50
N SER A 11 30.63 -53.94 2.71
CA SER A 11 31.06 -52.73 2.00
C SER A 11 29.99 -52.22 1.04
N LEU A 12 29.34 -53.12 0.30
CA LEU A 12 28.24 -52.79 -0.60
C LEU A 12 27.03 -52.22 0.15
N MET A 13 26.64 -52.79 1.29
CA MET A 13 25.54 -52.27 2.10
C MET A 13 25.83 -50.88 2.66
N VAL A 14 27.05 -50.64 3.13
CA VAL A 14 27.46 -49.31 3.64
C VAL A 14 27.43 -48.27 2.51
N MET A 15 27.91 -48.62 1.32
CA MET A 15 27.87 -47.74 0.14
C MET A 15 26.44 -47.34 -0.23
N VAL A 16 25.52 -48.31 -0.28
CA VAL A 16 24.10 -48.08 -0.60
C VAL A 16 23.42 -47.22 0.46
N MET A 17 23.69 -47.47 1.74
CA MET A 17 23.16 -46.66 2.84
C MET A 17 23.65 -45.20 2.77
N ILE A 18 24.92 -44.97 2.44
CA ILE A 18 25.45 -43.60 2.30
C ILE A 18 24.81 -42.89 1.10
N SER A 19 24.66 -43.58 -0.04
CA SER A 19 24.00 -43.01 -1.23
C SER A 19 22.52 -42.67 -0.99
N LEU A 20 21.82 -43.43 -0.14
CA LEU A 20 20.42 -43.19 0.21
C LEU A 20 20.22 -42.05 1.23
N ASN A 21 21.25 -41.70 2.02
CA ASN A 21 21.21 -40.62 3.01
C ASN A 21 21.80 -39.30 2.47
N LEU A 22 22.28 -39.26 1.23
CA LEU A 22 22.54 -38.02 0.50
C LEU A 22 21.20 -37.41 -0.01
N GLN A 23 20.21 -37.25 0.86
CA GLN A 23 19.28 -36.14 0.65
C GLN A 23 20.08 -34.88 0.92
N ILE A 24 20.70 -34.31 -0.12
CA ILE A 24 21.10 -32.92 -0.09
C ILE A 24 19.81 -32.18 0.27
N PRO A 25 19.68 -31.55 1.46
CA PRO A 25 18.63 -30.58 1.61
C PRO A 25 18.98 -29.54 0.56
N LEU A 26 18.26 -29.57 -0.56
CA LEU A 26 18.07 -28.38 -1.36
C LEU A 26 17.47 -27.41 -0.37
N ALA A 27 18.35 -26.66 0.29
CA ALA A 27 18.02 -25.47 1.01
C ALA A 27 17.44 -24.58 -0.08
N HIS A 28 16.17 -24.80 -0.36
CA HIS A 28 15.25 -23.76 -0.75
C HIS A 28 15.24 -22.83 0.46
N ALA A 29 16.32 -22.05 0.58
CA ALA A 29 16.17 -20.63 0.77
C ALA A 29 15.35 -20.16 -0.43
N ALA A 30 14.07 -20.52 -0.44
CA ALA A 30 13.05 -19.58 -0.81
C ALA A 30 13.37 -18.40 0.10
N MET A 31 14.17 -17.48 -0.43
CA MET A 31 14.02 -16.08 -0.11
C MET A 31 12.50 -15.92 -0.14
N VAL A 32 11.87 -15.90 1.03
CA VAL A 32 10.57 -15.25 1.17
C VAL A 32 10.94 -13.85 0.76
N SER A 33 10.78 -13.61 -0.53
CA SER A 33 11.37 -12.50 -1.23
C SER A 33 10.77 -11.30 -0.57
N THR A 34 11.61 -10.42 -0.05
CA THR A 34 11.16 -9.10 0.40
C THR A 34 10.22 -8.49 -0.63
N ASP A 35 10.41 -8.81 -1.92
CA ASP A 35 9.52 -8.49 -3.04
C ASP A 35 8.08 -9.02 -2.89
N GLN A 36 7.86 -10.28 -2.48
CA GLN A 36 6.52 -10.82 -2.23
C GLN A 36 5.86 -10.14 -1.01
N MET A 37 6.64 -9.82 0.02
CA MET A 37 6.12 -9.07 1.17
C MET A 37 5.81 -7.62 0.79
N LEU A 38 6.62 -7.00 -0.06
CA LEU A 38 6.41 -5.65 -0.60
C LEU A 38 5.18 -5.59 -1.49
N GLU A 39 4.99 -6.55 -2.41
CA GLU A 39 3.79 -6.63 -3.27
C GLU A 39 2.52 -6.80 -2.43
N GLN A 40 2.53 -7.68 -1.43
CA GLN A 40 1.38 -7.89 -0.56
C GLN A 40 1.09 -6.65 0.31
N GLN A 41 2.12 -5.93 0.76
CA GLN A 41 1.97 -4.67 1.48
C GLN A 41 1.47 -3.54 0.55
N GLN A 42 1.89 -3.53 -0.71
CA GLN A 42 1.45 -2.56 -1.69
C GLN A 42 -0.02 -2.78 -2.07
N SER A 43 -0.45 -4.02 -2.27
CA SER A 43 -1.87 -4.34 -2.50
C SER A 43 -2.74 -3.93 -1.30
N SER A 44 -2.31 -4.23 -0.06
CA SER A 44 -3.06 -3.85 1.13
C SER A 44 -3.18 -2.33 1.27
N GLN A 45 -2.10 -1.59 1.01
CA GLN A 45 -2.12 -0.12 0.97
C GLN A 45 -3.05 0.43 -0.11
N GLN A 46 -3.03 -0.13 -1.33
CA GLN A 46 -3.93 0.28 -2.41
C GLN A 46 -5.39 0.05 -2.03
N ARG A 47 -5.70 -1.09 -1.40
CA ARG A 47 -7.04 -1.41 -0.90
C ARG A 47 -7.50 -0.42 0.16
N GLU A 48 -6.64 -0.12 1.12
CA GLU A 48 -6.91 0.87 2.17
C GLU A 48 -7.15 2.27 1.59
N LYS A 49 -6.40 2.64 0.55
CA LYS A 49 -6.58 3.88 -0.21
C LYS A 49 -7.94 3.95 -0.91
N VAL A 50 -8.39 2.87 -1.54
CA VAL A 50 -9.72 2.77 -2.16
C VAL A 50 -10.81 2.91 -1.10
N VAL A 51 -10.68 2.22 0.04
CA VAL A 51 -11.65 2.31 1.15
C VAL A 51 -11.69 3.73 1.74
N ALA A 52 -10.54 4.37 1.92
CA ALA A 52 -10.47 5.76 2.37
C ALA A 52 -11.15 6.73 1.39
N PHE A 53 -11.07 6.46 0.08
CA PHE A 53 -11.81 7.23 -0.93
C PHE A 53 -13.32 7.03 -0.82
N LEU A 54 -13.79 5.78 -0.68
CA LEU A 54 -15.22 5.47 -0.50
C LEU A 54 -15.79 6.07 0.80
N ASN A 55 -14.96 6.26 1.82
CA ASN A 55 -15.36 6.88 3.09
C ASN A 55 -15.49 8.40 3.04
N ARG A 56 -15.14 9.06 1.93
CA ARG A 56 -15.34 10.52 1.80
C ARG A 56 -16.84 10.83 1.77
N ALA A 57 -17.26 11.84 2.52
CA ALA A 57 -18.67 12.23 2.63
C ALA A 57 -19.34 12.48 1.27
N GLU A 58 -18.63 13.15 0.35
CA GLU A 58 -19.08 13.40 -1.02
C GLU A 58 -19.32 12.09 -1.79
N VAL A 59 -18.41 11.11 -1.67
CA VAL A 59 -18.51 9.81 -2.34
C VAL A 59 -19.63 8.97 -1.74
N GLN A 60 -19.78 8.97 -0.42
CA GLN A 60 -20.89 8.30 0.24
C GLN A 60 -22.24 8.88 -0.18
N GLN A 61 -22.35 10.20 -0.29
CA GLN A 61 -23.56 10.87 -0.73
C GLN A 61 -23.90 10.52 -2.19
N GLU A 62 -22.91 10.46 -3.08
CA GLU A 62 -23.10 10.00 -4.47
C GLU A 62 -23.52 8.53 -4.54
N LEU A 63 -22.90 7.64 -3.75
CA LEU A 63 -23.27 6.23 -3.68
C LEU A 63 -24.72 6.06 -3.18
N GLN A 64 -25.11 6.81 -2.15
CA GLN A 64 -26.49 6.81 -1.65
C GLN A 64 -27.48 7.31 -2.69
N GLN A 65 -27.14 8.35 -3.46
CA GLN A 65 -27.97 8.81 -4.58
C GLN A 65 -28.16 7.72 -5.65
N GLN A 66 -27.17 6.85 -5.84
CA GLN A 66 -27.27 5.68 -6.72
C GLN A 66 -27.93 4.46 -6.06
N GLY A 67 -28.37 4.57 -4.80
CA GLY A 67 -29.01 3.49 -4.06
C GLY A 67 -28.06 2.43 -3.51
N ILE A 68 -26.76 2.74 -3.38
CA ILE A 68 -25.72 1.84 -2.90
C ILE A 68 -25.31 2.26 -1.49
N ALA A 69 -25.38 1.35 -0.52
CA ALA A 69 -24.86 1.60 0.82
C ALA A 69 -23.32 1.63 0.81
N ALA A 70 -22.73 2.49 1.64
CA ALA A 70 -21.28 2.63 1.71
C ALA A 70 -20.61 1.33 2.18
N GLU A 71 -21.23 0.62 3.13
CA GLU A 71 -20.77 -0.70 3.58
C GLU A 71 -20.70 -1.73 2.44
N ASP A 72 -21.72 -1.79 1.58
CA ASP A 72 -21.77 -2.71 0.44
C ASP A 72 -20.66 -2.42 -0.56
N ALA A 73 -20.35 -1.14 -0.80
CA ALA A 73 -19.25 -0.76 -1.68
C ALA A 73 -17.89 -1.22 -1.12
N VAL A 74 -17.67 -1.08 0.19
CA VAL A 74 -16.45 -1.54 0.86
C VAL A 74 -16.34 -3.07 0.81
N THR A 75 -17.44 -3.79 1.03
CA THR A 75 -17.47 -5.25 0.89
C THR A 75 -17.12 -5.69 -0.53
N ARG A 76 -17.61 -4.99 -1.56
CA ARG A 76 -17.23 -5.29 -2.96
C ARG A 76 -15.74 -5.09 -3.20
N VAL A 77 -15.16 -4.01 -2.68
CA VAL A 77 -13.71 -3.80 -2.75
C VAL A 77 -13.00 -4.99 -2.12
N ALA A 78 -13.44 -5.49 -0.96
CA ALA A 78 -12.87 -6.67 -0.30
C ALA A 78 -12.83 -7.94 -1.19
N HIS A 79 -13.75 -8.06 -2.15
CA HIS A 79 -13.81 -9.19 -3.09
C HIS A 79 -13.00 -9.01 -4.38
N LEU A 80 -12.50 -7.80 -4.66
CA LEU A 80 -11.67 -7.54 -5.85
C LEU A 80 -10.30 -8.21 -5.73
N SER A 81 -9.78 -8.66 -6.88
CA SER A 81 -8.39 -9.13 -6.99
C SER A 81 -7.40 -7.99 -6.84
N ASP A 82 -6.14 -8.31 -6.51
CA ASP A 82 -5.09 -7.30 -6.30
C ASP A 82 -4.89 -6.40 -7.53
N GLN A 83 -4.95 -6.96 -8.74
CA GLN A 83 -4.82 -6.22 -10.00
C GLN A 83 -5.97 -5.24 -10.24
N GLU A 84 -7.20 -5.61 -9.86
CA GLU A 84 -8.37 -4.74 -10.00
C GLU A 84 -8.31 -3.57 -9.00
N VAL A 85 -7.84 -3.85 -7.77
CA VAL A 85 -7.64 -2.82 -6.75
C VAL A 85 -6.55 -1.84 -7.18
N GLU A 86 -5.46 -2.33 -7.79
CA GLU A 86 -4.39 -1.49 -8.33
C GLU A 86 -4.91 -0.54 -9.42
N LEU A 87 -5.66 -1.08 -10.40
CA LEU A 87 -6.27 -0.28 -11.46
C LEU A 87 -7.24 0.78 -10.90
N LEU A 88 -8.03 0.42 -9.89
CA LEU A 88 -8.97 1.33 -9.26
C LEU A 88 -8.25 2.42 -8.46
N ALA A 89 -7.22 2.07 -7.68
CA ALA A 89 -6.37 3.01 -6.96
C ALA A 89 -5.68 3.99 -7.91
N GLY A 90 -5.17 3.52 -9.04
CA GLY A 90 -4.59 4.36 -10.09
C GLY A 90 -5.58 5.35 -10.70
N LYS A 91 -6.86 4.97 -10.86
CA LYS A 91 -7.91 5.90 -11.29
C LYS A 91 -8.24 6.95 -10.23
N ILE A 92 -8.24 6.56 -8.95
CA ILE A 92 -8.45 7.50 -7.83
C ILE A 92 -7.33 8.55 -7.77
N ASP A 93 -6.09 8.19 -8.09
CA ASP A 93 -4.98 9.15 -8.15
C ASP A 93 -5.10 10.17 -9.30
N GLN A 94 -5.83 9.82 -10.36
CA GLN A 94 -6.13 10.75 -11.46
C GLN A 94 -7.33 11.66 -11.16
N LEU A 95 -8.12 11.34 -10.13
CA LEU A 95 -9.26 12.15 -9.73
C LEU A 95 -8.77 13.32 -8.86
N PRO A 96 -9.25 14.55 -9.09
CA PRO A 96 -8.86 15.71 -8.29
C PRO A 96 -9.13 15.44 -6.80
N ALA A 97 -8.06 15.46 -5.98
CA ALA A 97 -8.15 15.26 -4.55
C ALA A 97 -8.93 16.41 -3.89
N GLY A 98 -10.24 16.23 -3.72
CA GLY A 98 -11.11 17.17 -3.00
C GLY A 98 -12.25 17.79 -3.79
N GLY A 99 -12.46 17.42 -5.06
CA GLY A 99 -13.59 17.98 -5.83
C GLY A 99 -13.60 19.52 -5.85
N ILE A 100 -14.78 20.11 -6.08
CA ILE A 100 -14.95 21.57 -6.12
C ILE A 100 -14.65 22.20 -4.74
N VAL A 101 -15.04 21.54 -3.65
CA VAL A 101 -14.92 22.07 -2.28
C VAL A 101 -13.45 22.12 -1.84
N GLY A 102 -12.68 21.07 -2.09
CA GLY A 102 -11.25 21.03 -1.81
C GLY A 102 -10.45 21.99 -2.69
N ALA A 103 -10.84 22.18 -3.96
CA ALA A 103 -10.25 23.20 -4.81
C ALA A 103 -10.50 24.62 -4.27
N LEU A 104 -11.72 24.90 -3.79
CA LEU A 104 -12.05 26.19 -3.16
C LEU A 104 -11.28 26.40 -1.86
N ILE A 105 -11.22 25.40 -0.98
CA ILE A 105 -10.46 25.49 0.28
C ILE A 105 -8.98 25.66 0.00
N GLY A 106 -8.42 24.91 -0.96
CA GLY A 106 -7.02 25.02 -1.37
C GLY A 106 -6.69 26.39 -1.97
N ALA A 107 -7.55 26.91 -2.84
CA ALA A 107 -7.39 28.25 -3.41
C ALA A 107 -7.49 29.34 -2.33
N ALA A 108 -8.44 29.22 -1.39
CA ALA A 108 -8.58 30.17 -0.28
C ALA A 108 -7.34 30.16 0.63
N LEU A 109 -6.81 28.97 0.97
CA LEU A 109 -5.56 28.84 1.72
C LEU A 109 -4.36 29.42 0.96
N PHE A 110 -4.26 29.19 -0.35
CA PHE A 110 -3.19 29.75 -1.16
C PHE A 110 -3.23 31.28 -1.17
N ILE A 111 -4.41 31.87 -1.42
CA ILE A 111 -4.60 33.33 -1.37
C ILE A 111 -4.26 33.87 0.02
N PHE A 112 -4.73 33.20 1.08
CA PHE A 112 -4.41 33.56 2.46
C PHE A 112 -2.89 33.58 2.71
N VAL A 113 -2.16 32.53 2.29
CA VAL A 113 -0.69 32.45 2.47
C VAL A 113 0.03 33.53 1.67
N VAL A 114 -0.38 33.77 0.41
CA VAL A 114 0.22 34.83 -0.41
C VAL A 114 0.02 36.19 0.25
N LEU A 115 -1.21 36.50 0.67
CA LEU A 115 -1.52 37.76 1.35
C LEU A 115 -0.78 37.89 2.68
N LEU A 116 -0.65 36.80 3.44
CA LEU A 116 0.11 36.79 4.69
C LEU A 116 1.59 37.13 4.45
N VAL A 117 2.20 36.55 3.43
CA VAL A 117 3.61 36.81 3.08
C VAL A 117 3.80 38.24 2.59
N THR A 118 2.91 38.74 1.73
CA THR A 118 3.00 40.14 1.26
C THR A 118 2.76 41.15 2.38
N ASP A 119 1.95 40.79 3.37
CA ASP A 119 1.72 41.58 4.57
C ASP A 119 2.98 41.65 5.44
N ILE A 120 3.60 40.50 5.76
CA ILE A 120 4.87 40.45 6.51
C ILE A 120 6.00 41.25 5.83
N LEU A 121 6.03 41.26 4.50
CA LEU A 121 7.01 42.02 3.71
C LEU A 121 6.68 43.53 3.62
N GLY A 122 5.52 43.96 4.09
CA GLY A 122 5.06 45.35 4.07
C GLY A 122 4.56 45.84 2.71
N PHE A 123 4.27 44.92 1.77
CA PHE A 123 3.66 45.26 0.48
C PHE A 123 2.14 45.44 0.58
N THR A 124 1.51 44.82 1.58
CA THR A 124 0.06 44.91 1.85
C THR A 124 -0.17 45.06 3.36
N ASP A 125 -1.34 45.55 3.77
CA ASP A 125 -1.74 45.67 5.19
C ASP A 125 -3.19 45.17 5.32
N VAL A 126 -3.35 43.85 5.27
CA VAL A 126 -4.64 43.14 5.20
C VAL A 126 -4.94 42.42 6.52
N TYR A 127 -3.90 42.00 7.24
CA TYR A 127 -3.95 41.23 8.46
C TYR A 127 -3.37 42.03 9.64
N PRO A 128 -4.23 42.73 10.42
CA PRO A 128 -3.78 43.63 11.49
C PRO A 128 -3.02 42.93 12.64
N PHE A 129 -3.08 41.60 12.71
CA PHE A 129 -2.31 40.81 13.67
C PHE A 129 -0.83 40.64 13.27
N VAL A 130 -0.46 40.91 12.01
CA VAL A 130 0.94 40.82 11.55
C VAL A 130 1.73 42.03 12.05
N HIS A 131 1.09 43.21 12.12
CA HIS A 131 1.70 44.48 12.54
C HIS A 131 1.13 44.94 13.87
N SER A 132 1.09 44.05 14.87
CA SER A 132 0.79 44.45 16.24
C SER A 132 1.94 45.30 16.78
N HIS A 133 1.90 46.61 16.52
CA HIS A 133 2.72 47.58 17.25
C HIS A 133 2.29 47.50 18.72
N GLY A 134 3.08 46.77 19.52
CA GLY A 134 2.92 46.75 20.97
C GLY A 134 2.87 48.18 21.49
N HIS A 135 1.79 48.50 22.18
CA HIS A 135 1.71 49.68 23.04
C HIS A 135 2.77 49.62 24.15
#